data_AF-A0AAQ0TPK4-F1
#
_entry.id   AF-A0AAQ0TPK4-F1
#
_cell.length_a   1.000
_cell.length_b   1.000
_cell.length_c   1.000
_cell.angle_alpha   90.00
_cell.angle_beta   90.00
_cell.angle_gamma   90.00
#
_symmetry.space_group_name_H-M   'P 1'
#
loop_
_entity.id
_entity.type
_entity.pdbx_description
1 polymer ?
#
loop_
_entity_poly.entity_id
_entity_poly.type
_entity_poly.pdbx_seq_one_letter_code
_entity_poly.pdbx_strand_id
1 'polypeptide(L)'
;MKSTVTGKNVTLVPEQKATLIYATGDINVTSVDYNDNPLAWKSRRLMFRNAMLPTVVSRMEEYYGCTFTLDSSLVSERLTGMIPLDNIELATAVVEKTFNTTLARVDR
;
A
#
# COMPACT_ATOMS: atom_id res chain seq x y z
N MET A 1 19.58 -8.35 -12.08
CA MET A 1 20.17 -7.00 -11.91
C MET A 1 21.64 -7.15 -11.51
N LYS A 2 22.56 -6.27 -11.94
CA LYS A 2 23.98 -6.32 -11.56
C LYS A 2 24.46 -4.94 -11.12
N SER A 3 25.16 -4.89 -9.99
CA SER A 3 25.84 -3.68 -9.49
C SER A 3 27.13 -3.46 -10.27
N THR A 4 27.34 -2.24 -10.76
CA THR A 4 28.59 -1.83 -11.43
C THR A 4 29.70 -1.49 -10.45
N VAL A 5 29.37 -1.22 -9.19
CA VAL A 5 30.33 -0.84 -8.13
C VAL A 5 30.91 -2.08 -7.45
N THR A 6 30.07 -3.06 -7.11
CA THR A 6 30.49 -4.26 -6.35
C THR A 6 30.54 -5.53 -7.21
N GLY A 7 30.01 -5.48 -8.44
CA GLY A 7 29.87 -6.66 -9.29
C GLY A 7 28.77 -7.65 -8.86
N LYS A 8 28.14 -7.45 -7.69
CA LYS A 8 27.05 -8.29 -7.16
C LYS A 8 25.93 -8.41 -8.19
N ASN A 9 25.40 -9.61 -8.36
CA ASN A 9 24.25 -9.89 -9.21
C ASN A 9 23.12 -10.53 -8.40
N VAL A 10 21.90 -10.39 -8.91
CA VAL A 10 20.73 -11.05 -8.35
C VAL A 10 19.78 -11.49 -9.46
N THR A 11 19.26 -12.69 -9.30
CA THR A 11 18.14 -13.26 -10.06
C THR A 11 16.88 -13.10 -9.22
N LEU A 12 15.86 -12.47 -9.79
CA LEU A 12 14.57 -12.32 -9.14
C LEU A 12 13.67 -13.50 -9.51
N VAL A 13 12.88 -13.95 -8.54
CA VAL A 13 11.70 -14.78 -8.81
C VAL A 13 10.44 -13.91 -8.85
N PRO A 14 9.30 -14.41 -9.36
CA PRO A 14 8.04 -13.68 -9.28
C PRO A 14 7.75 -13.17 -7.86
N GLU A 15 7.07 -12.03 -7.77
CA GLU A 15 6.74 -11.35 -6.50
C GLU A 15 7.94 -10.79 -5.72
N GLN A 16 9.08 -10.54 -6.39
CA GLN A 16 10.23 -9.85 -5.80
C GLN A 16 10.59 -8.55 -6.52
N LYS A 17 11.09 -7.58 -5.74
CA LYS A 17 11.66 -6.31 -6.19
C LYS A 17 13.11 -6.24 -5.74
N ALA A 18 14.00 -5.86 -6.65
CA ALA A 18 15.37 -5.45 -6.30
C ALA A 18 15.48 -3.92 -6.31
N THR A 19 16.10 -3.35 -5.28
CA THR A 19 16.46 -1.94 -5.19
C THR A 19 17.99 -1.83 -5.14
N LEU A 20 18.59 -1.18 -6.13
CA LEU A 20 20.03 -0.88 -6.14
C LEU A 20 20.29 0.46 -5.46
N ILE A 21 21.11 0.44 -4.41
CA ILE A 21 21.61 1.64 -3.76
C ILE A 21 22.87 2.06 -4.51
N TYR A 22 22.75 3.03 -5.41
CA TYR A 22 23.86 3.47 -6.28
C TYR A 22 25.11 3.92 -5.51
N ALA A 23 24.92 4.53 -4.33
CA ALA A 23 26.02 5.04 -3.52
C ALA A 23 26.95 3.93 -2.98
N THR A 24 26.40 2.78 -2.59
CA THR A 24 27.17 1.66 -2.02
C THR A 24 27.35 0.50 -3.00
N GLY A 25 26.52 0.45 -4.04
CA GLY A 25 26.44 -0.70 -4.93
C GLY A 25 25.74 -1.91 -4.34
N ASP A 26 25.05 -1.77 -3.20
CA ASP A 26 24.26 -2.85 -2.62
C ASP A 26 22.92 -3.02 -3.32
N ILE A 27 22.46 -4.28 -3.35
CA ILE A 27 21.18 -4.66 -3.94
C ILE A 27 20.32 -5.27 -2.85
N ASN A 28 19.24 -4.58 -2.48
CA ASN A 28 18.24 -5.10 -1.56
C ASN A 28 17.11 -5.79 -2.33
N VAL A 29 16.82 -7.03 -1.98
CA VAL A 29 15.69 -7.78 -2.53
C VAL A 29 14.59 -7.84 -1.48
N THR A 30 13.41 -7.39 -1.84
CA THR A 30 12.22 -7.47 -0.99
C THR A 30 11.11 -8.16 -1.75
N SER A 31 10.19 -8.81 -1.05
CA SER A 31 8.93 -9.22 -1.66
C SER A 31 8.13 -7.99 -2.09
N VAL A 32 7.37 -8.14 -3.17
CA VAL A 32 6.44 -7.14 -3.66
C VAL A 32 5.10 -7.36 -2.95
N ASP A 33 4.72 -6.45 -2.06
CA ASP A 33 3.31 -6.36 -1.64
C ASP A 33 2.45 -6.03 -2.87
N TYR A 34 1.20 -6.51 -2.91
CA TYR A 34 0.26 -6.20 -3.98
C TYR A 34 0.14 -4.70 -4.27
N ASN A 35 0.21 -3.84 -3.25
CA ASN A 35 0.15 -2.38 -3.42
C ASN A 35 1.52 -1.76 -3.78
N ASP A 36 2.61 -2.45 -3.47
CA ASP A 36 3.97 -2.07 -3.87
C ASP A 36 4.33 -2.66 -5.26
N ASN A 37 3.38 -3.35 -5.90
CA ASN A 37 3.52 -3.82 -7.27
C ASN A 37 3.66 -2.59 -8.19
N PRO A 38 4.73 -2.50 -9.00
CA PRO A 38 4.93 -1.40 -9.95
C PRO A 38 3.81 -1.23 -10.98
N LEU A 39 2.85 -2.16 -11.04
CA LEU A 39 1.65 -2.10 -11.88
C LEU A 39 0.36 -1.84 -11.08
N ALA A 40 0.37 -1.80 -9.75
CA ALA A 40 -0.82 -1.59 -8.92
C ALA A 40 -1.53 -0.27 -9.23
N TRP A 41 -0.79 0.77 -9.55
CA TRP A 41 -1.34 2.06 -10.01
C TRP A 41 -2.15 1.91 -11.31
N LYS A 42 -1.81 0.96 -12.19
CA LYS A 42 -2.59 0.72 -13.43
C LYS A 42 -3.96 0.14 -13.15
N SER A 43 -4.13 -0.63 -12.08
CA SER A 43 -5.44 -1.16 -11.68
C SER A 43 -6.36 -0.11 -11.06
N ARG A 44 -5.87 1.11 -10.76
CA ARG A 44 -6.62 2.19 -10.07
C ARG A 44 -7.33 1.70 -8.79
N ARG A 45 -6.72 0.72 -8.11
CA ARG A 45 -7.26 0.08 -6.91
C ARG A 45 -6.12 -0.30 -5.97
N LEU A 46 -6.34 -0.15 -4.67
CA LEU A 46 -5.55 -0.77 -3.63
C LEU A 46 -6.13 -2.15 -3.33
N MET A 47 -5.28 -3.14 -3.14
CA MET A 47 -5.68 -4.50 -2.80
C MET A 47 -5.10 -4.89 -1.44
N PHE A 48 -5.98 -5.30 -0.53
CA PHE A 48 -5.62 -5.68 0.82
C PHE A 48 -5.94 -7.15 1.04
N ARG A 49 -5.01 -7.86 1.69
CA ARG A 49 -5.21 -9.24 2.12
C ARG A 49 -4.89 -9.32 3.60
N ASN A 50 -5.92 -9.53 4.42
CA ASN A 50 -5.81 -9.62 5.88
C ASN A 50 -5.04 -8.44 6.50
N ALA A 51 -5.18 -7.24 5.92
CA ALA A 51 -4.43 -6.05 6.34
C ALA A 51 -5.13 -5.38 7.53
N MET A 52 -4.36 -4.89 8.51
CA MET A 52 -4.92 -4.12 9.63
C MET A 52 -5.55 -2.83 9.11
N LEU A 53 -6.70 -2.45 9.66
CA LEU A 53 -7.46 -1.30 9.21
C LEU A 53 -6.66 0.02 9.29
N PRO A 54 -5.83 0.28 10.32
CA PRO A 54 -4.91 1.43 10.31
C PRO A 54 -3.96 1.46 9.12
N THR A 55 -3.47 0.29 8.67
CA THR A 55 -2.62 0.20 7.48
C THR A 55 -3.41 0.51 6.21
N VAL A 56 -4.66 0.04 6.12
CA VAL A 56 -5.55 0.36 5.00
C VAL A 56 -5.78 1.86 4.91
N VAL A 57 -6.16 2.50 6.03
CA VAL A 57 -6.42 3.94 6.12
C VAL A 57 -5.16 4.72 5.76
N SER A 58 -4.01 4.38 6.34
CA SER A 58 -2.73 5.05 6.02
C SER A 58 -2.36 4.98 4.54
N ARG A 59 -2.63 3.84 3.88
CA ARG A 59 -2.43 3.73 2.43
C ARG A 59 -3.44 4.57 1.64
N MET A 60 -4.68 4.68 2.08
CA MET A 60 -5.65 5.59 1.46
C MET A 60 -5.18 7.05 1.60
N GLU A 61 -4.71 7.46 2.77
CA GLU A 61 -4.17 8.81 3.01
C GLU A 61 -2.99 9.14 2.09
N GLU A 62 -2.05 8.20 1.92
CA GLU A 62 -0.90 8.33 1.02
C GLU A 62 -1.33 8.60 -0.43
N TYR A 63 -2.34 7.88 -0.91
CA TYR A 63 -2.81 8.01 -2.29
C TYR A 63 -3.72 9.23 -2.53
N TYR A 64 -4.57 9.58 -1.56
CA TYR A 64 -5.50 10.71 -1.71
C TYR A 64 -4.95 12.05 -1.25
N GLY A 65 -3.82 12.06 -0.54
CA GLY A 65 -3.21 13.28 -0.03
C GLY A 65 -4.04 13.99 1.04
N CYS A 66 -4.83 13.24 1.81
CA CYS A 66 -5.64 13.74 2.92
C CYS A 66 -5.45 12.86 4.17
N THR A 67 -5.99 13.31 5.30
CA THR A 67 -6.02 12.53 6.53
C THR A 67 -7.43 12.05 6.87
N PHE A 68 -7.55 10.88 7.48
CA PHE A 68 -8.80 10.31 7.95
C PHE A 68 -8.75 10.05 9.44
N THR A 69 -9.89 10.21 10.09
CA THR A 69 -10.07 9.84 11.49
C THR A 69 -10.68 8.44 11.55
N LEU A 70 -10.01 7.52 12.24
CA LEU A 70 -10.47 6.15 12.48
C LEU A 70 -10.84 5.97 13.94
N ASP A 71 -11.96 5.31 14.22
CA ASP A 71 -12.34 4.93 15.58
C ASP A 71 -11.29 3.96 16.17
N SER A 72 -10.81 4.29 17.37
CA SER A 72 -9.88 3.48 18.15
C SER A 72 -10.33 2.03 18.37
N SER A 73 -11.64 1.76 18.38
CA SER A 73 -12.20 0.42 18.53
C SER A 73 -11.88 -0.49 17.33
N LEU A 74 -11.55 0.08 16.17
CA LEU A 74 -11.31 -0.65 14.92
C LEU A 74 -9.83 -0.88 14.61
N VAL A 75 -8.91 -0.54 15.52
CA VAL A 75 -7.45 -0.64 15.28
C VAL A 75 -7.00 -2.09 15.04
N SER A 76 -7.68 -3.07 15.64
CA SER A 76 -7.40 -4.51 15.45
C SER A 76 -8.12 -5.12 14.26
N GLU A 77 -9.07 -4.42 13.65
CA GLU A 77 -9.88 -4.94 12.55
C GLU A 77 -9.04 -5.13 11.30
N ARG A 78 -9.48 -6.07 10.46
CA ARG A 78 -8.74 -6.46 9.26
C ARG A 78 -9.61 -6.45 8.02
N LEU A 79 -9.05 -5.95 6.93
CA LEU A 79 -9.68 -5.93 5.62
C LEU A 79 -9.03 -6.93 4.67
N THR A 80 -9.86 -7.70 3.99
CA THR A 80 -9.52 -8.37 2.73
C THR A 80 -10.45 -7.86 1.67
N GLY A 81 -9.92 -7.18 0.66
CA GLY A 81 -10.75 -6.52 -0.34
C GLY A 81 -9.97 -5.52 -1.18
N MET A 82 -10.72 -4.75 -1.97
CA MET A 82 -10.16 -3.71 -2.83
C MET A 82 -10.78 -2.37 -2.50
N ILE A 83 -9.95 -1.32 -2.53
CA ILE A 83 -10.37 0.07 -2.39
C ILE A 83 -10.12 0.77 -3.74
N PRO A 84 -11.13 1.38 -4.37
CA PRO A 84 -10.92 2.17 -5.59
C PRO A 84 -10.02 3.36 -5.30
N LEU A 85 -9.26 3.85 -6.29
CA LEU A 85 -8.39 5.04 -6.15
C LEU A 85 -8.92 6.27 -6.91
N ASP A 86 -9.91 6.07 -7.78
CA ASP A 86 -10.45 7.11 -8.66
C ASP A 86 -11.62 7.89 -8.05
N ASN A 87 -12.16 7.44 -6.92
CA ASN A 87 -13.26 8.08 -6.23
C ASN A 87 -13.13 7.89 -4.71
N ILE A 88 -12.85 8.98 -3.99
CA ILE A 88 -12.61 8.95 -2.55
C ILE A 88 -13.90 8.63 -1.77
N GLU A 89 -15.06 9.08 -2.26
CA GLU A 89 -16.36 8.85 -1.62
C GLU A 89 -16.75 7.36 -1.67
N LEU A 90 -16.46 6.69 -2.78
CA LEU A 90 -16.63 5.24 -2.90
C LEU A 90 -15.61 4.50 -2.03
N ALA A 91 -14.37 4.98 -1.96
CA ALA A 91 -13.34 4.38 -1.13
C ALA A 91 -13.70 4.43 0.36
N THR A 92 -14.15 5.58 0.87
CA THR A 92 -14.61 5.71 2.25
C THR A 92 -15.85 4.86 2.49
N ALA A 93 -16.83 4.89 1.56
CA ALA A 93 -18.05 4.10 1.71
C ALA A 93 -17.80 2.59 1.81
N VAL A 94 -16.78 2.05 1.14
CA VAL A 94 -16.39 0.64 1.30
C VAL A 94 -15.96 0.37 2.74
N VAL A 95 -15.09 1.20 3.30
CA VAL A 95 -14.60 1.01 4.68
C VAL A 95 -15.74 1.19 5.68
N GLU A 96 -16.50 2.26 5.55
CA GLU A 96 -17.62 2.60 6.43
C GLU A 96 -18.68 1.51 6.49
N LYS A 97 -19.08 0.97 5.32
CA LYS A 97 -20.08 -0.11 5.27
C LYS A 97 -19.54 -1.45 5.77
N THR A 98 -18.26 -1.73 5.53
CA THR A 98 -17.65 -3.01 5.95
C THR A 98 -17.53 -3.10 7.47
N PHE A 99 -17.16 -1.99 8.13
CA PHE A 99 -16.91 -1.95 9.57
C PHE A 99 -18.01 -1.22 10.35
N ASN A 100 -19.12 -0.87 9.69
CA ASN A 100 -20.23 -0.10 10.26
C ASN A 100 -19.74 1.14 11.03
N THR A 101 -18.95 1.98 10.36
CA THR A 101 -18.26 3.14 10.94
C THR A 101 -18.39 4.38 10.07
N THR A 102 -17.78 5.49 10.48
CA THR A 102 -17.69 6.74 9.73
C THR A 102 -16.23 7.17 9.62
N LEU A 103 -15.76 7.37 8.39
CA LEU A 103 -14.42 7.89 8.10
C LEU A 103 -14.52 9.40 7.87
N ALA A 104 -14.21 10.19 8.89
CA ALA A 104 -14.19 11.65 8.75
C ALA A 104 -12.86 12.08 8.12
N ARG A 105 -12.94 12.75 6.96
CA ARG A 105 -11.79 13.42 6.33
C ARG A 105 -11.43 14.67 7.11
N VAL A 106 -10.15 14.85 7.39
CA VAL A 106 -9.59 16.05 7.99
C VAL A 106 -8.78 16.76 6.92
N ASP A 107 -9.28 17.91 6.47
CA ASP A 107 -8.51 18.80 5.60
C ASP A 107 -7.50 19.60 6.44
N ARG A 108 -6.26 19.70 5.95
CA ARG A 108 -5.22 20.52 6.56
C ARG A 108 -5.40 21.99 6.22
#